data_AF-A0A0G0C8A7-F1
#
_entry.id   AF-A0A0G0C8A7-F1
#
_cell.length_a   1.000
_cell.length_b   1.000
_cell.length_c   1.000
_cell.angle_alpha   90.00
_cell.angle_beta   90.00
_cell.angle_gamma   90.00
#
_symmetry.space_group_name_H-M   'P 1'
#
loop_
_entity.id
_entity.type
_entity.pdbx_description
1 polymer ?
#
loop_
_entity_poly.entity_id
_entity_poly.type
_entity_poly.pdbx_seq_one_letter_code
_entity_poly.pdbx_strand_id
1 'polypeptide(L)'
;MNAEFSLQKTVDRIIPFVTKGGINDRNLFERAILKNHSKGLPIQIAGFIGQGGKNHLGKSDIALLARYAQVQNELLKNYPFGVEVSLIGADIHGLSNSMPDHGYLDLMQNEGTSKGFNWVLLSDLYKEKRLILPTWTEASKQLYHKQGVEFDEWMRIPNQIRGDLIKQAGRHNKSDVSIEDDESNGILNAFYYFLMRKLEDQIFIPDWRDFLFIINGSRELAEHTFPQSIAQMYWYDTRHHGGHKSRELNRNMILPPPWFRDD
;
A
#
# COMPACT_ATOMS: atom_id res chain seq x y z
N MET A 1 -8.67 38.72 -0.13
CA MET A 1 -9.61 38.17 0.86
C MET A 1 -9.06 36.82 1.30
N ASN A 2 -8.57 36.71 2.53
CA ASN A 2 -8.13 35.42 3.08
C ASN A 2 -9.38 34.65 3.49
N ALA A 3 -9.70 33.56 2.78
CA ALA A 3 -10.68 32.62 3.27
C ALA A 3 -10.18 32.08 4.62
N GLU A 4 -11.01 32.17 5.66
CA GLU A 4 -10.72 31.59 6.96
C GLU A 4 -10.54 30.08 6.79
N PHE A 5 -9.37 29.56 7.15
CA PHE A 5 -9.11 28.12 7.10
C PHE A 5 -10.04 27.42 8.08
N SER A 6 -10.76 26.41 7.60
CA SER A 6 -11.59 25.54 8.44
C SER A 6 -11.13 24.10 8.25
N LEU A 7 -10.46 23.56 9.27
CA LEU A 7 -10.01 22.17 9.28
C LEU A 7 -11.14 21.21 8.92
N GLN A 8 -12.28 21.39 9.57
CA GLN A 8 -13.47 20.56 9.37
C GLN A 8 -13.92 20.58 7.90
N LYS A 9 -14.00 21.77 7.27
CA LYS A 9 -14.35 21.88 5.84
C LYS A 9 -13.30 21.23 4.94
N THR A 10 -12.02 21.34 5.28
CA THR A 10 -10.94 20.70 4.50
C THR A 10 -11.05 19.18 4.59
N VAL A 11 -11.19 18.62 5.79
CA VAL A 11 -11.36 17.17 6.02
C VAL A 11 -12.62 16.64 5.33
N ASP A 12 -13.76 17.30 5.54
CA ASP A 12 -15.04 16.88 4.95
C ASP A 12 -15.07 17.00 3.42
N ARG A 13 -14.16 17.76 2.81
CA ARG A 13 -13.99 17.81 1.35
C ARG A 13 -13.07 16.73 0.81
N ILE A 14 -12.02 16.35 1.54
CA ILE A 14 -11.10 15.27 1.13
C ILE A 14 -11.86 13.94 1.10
N ILE A 15 -12.60 13.64 2.17
CA ILE A 15 -13.24 12.35 2.39
C ILE A 15 -14.10 11.91 1.18
N PRO A 16 -15.04 12.73 0.65
CA PRO A 16 -15.88 12.38 -0.50
C PRO A 16 -15.15 11.98 -1.79
N PHE A 17 -13.95 12.53 -2.08
CA PHE A 17 -13.18 12.16 -3.28
C PHE A 17 -12.49 10.80 -3.16
N VAL A 18 -12.53 10.21 -1.97
CA VAL A 18 -11.78 9.00 -1.60
C VAL A 18 -12.72 7.88 -1.14
N THR A 19 -13.96 8.19 -0.74
CA THR A 19 -14.92 7.29 -0.08
C THR A 19 -15.66 6.29 -0.95
N LYS A 20 -14.97 5.60 -1.87
CA LYS A 20 -15.38 4.19 -2.09
C LYS A 20 -14.66 3.23 -1.12
N GLY A 21 -13.47 3.57 -0.62
CA GLY A 21 -12.71 2.72 0.31
C GLY A 21 -12.68 3.19 1.77
N GLY A 22 -12.87 4.48 2.06
CA GLY A 22 -12.88 5.04 3.42
C GLY A 22 -11.51 5.52 3.92
N ILE A 23 -11.41 5.81 5.22
CA ILE A 23 -10.17 6.17 5.93
C ILE A 23 -10.00 5.28 7.18
N ASN A 24 -8.76 5.08 7.63
CA ASN A 24 -8.48 4.27 8.83
C ASN A 24 -8.91 4.96 10.13
N ASP A 25 -8.42 6.18 10.36
CA ASP A 25 -8.71 6.96 11.56
C ASP A 25 -8.75 8.46 11.24
N ARG A 26 -9.93 9.06 11.41
CA ARG A 26 -10.18 10.49 11.17
C ARG A 26 -9.27 11.40 11.99
N ASN A 27 -8.89 11.00 13.20
CA ASN A 27 -8.01 11.79 14.06
C ASN A 27 -6.59 11.86 13.47
N LEU A 28 -6.13 10.81 12.79
CA LEU A 28 -4.82 10.83 12.11
C LEU A 28 -4.82 11.82 10.94
N PHE A 29 -5.92 11.87 10.18
CA PHE A 29 -6.11 12.84 9.09
C PHE A 29 -6.09 14.28 9.59
N GLU A 30 -6.90 14.57 10.60
CA GLU A 30 -7.00 15.88 11.21
C GLU A 30 -5.64 16.31 11.78
N ARG A 31 -4.94 15.40 12.47
CA ARG A 31 -3.59 15.64 13.01
C ARG A 31 -2.59 15.97 11.89
N ALA A 32 -2.56 15.20 10.81
CA ALA A 32 -1.66 15.44 9.68
C ALA A 32 -1.89 16.82 9.04
N ILE A 33 -3.15 17.19 8.79
CA ILE A 33 -3.50 18.48 8.20
C ILE A 33 -3.18 19.64 9.16
N LEU A 34 -3.56 19.53 10.43
CA LEU A 34 -3.30 20.53 11.45
C LEU A 34 -1.80 20.76 11.66
N LYS A 35 -1.00 19.70 11.69
CA LYS A 35 0.44 19.81 11.90
C LYS A 35 1.11 20.54 10.75
N ASN A 36 0.78 20.20 9.50
CA ASN A 36 1.27 20.97 8.34
C ASN A 36 0.80 22.43 8.39
N HIS A 37 -0.46 22.68 8.76
CA HIS A 37 -1.02 24.04 8.84
C HIS A 37 -0.30 24.90 9.88
N SER A 38 -0.10 24.35 11.07
CA SER A 38 0.59 25.04 12.18
C SER A 38 2.03 25.42 11.84
N LYS A 39 2.66 24.70 10.89
CA LYS A 39 4.02 24.94 10.43
C LYS A 39 4.09 25.79 9.15
N GLY A 40 2.95 26.17 8.58
CA GLY A 40 2.90 26.86 7.27
C GLY A 40 3.44 26.01 6.12
N LEU A 41 3.34 24.68 6.22
CA LEU A 41 3.83 23.72 5.23
C LEU A 41 2.69 23.20 4.36
N PRO A 42 2.98 22.74 3.13
CA PRO A 42 1.99 22.09 2.27
C PRO A 42 1.46 20.79 2.90
N ILE A 43 0.22 20.41 2.55
CA ILE A 43 -0.27 19.07 2.86
C ILE A 43 0.54 18.08 2.02
N GLN A 44 1.17 17.13 2.71
CA GLN A 44 1.96 16.07 2.09
C GLN A 44 1.09 14.84 1.82
N ILE A 45 1.03 14.41 0.57
CA ILE A 45 0.30 13.22 0.11
C ILE A 45 1.32 12.21 -0.42
N ALA A 46 1.18 10.96 -0.03
CA ALA A 46 2.03 9.87 -0.47
C ALA A 46 1.23 8.77 -1.16
N GLY A 47 1.84 8.02 -2.06
CA GLY A 47 1.23 6.85 -2.67
C GLY A 47 2.24 5.89 -3.27
N PHE A 48 1.91 4.60 -3.30
CA PHE A 48 2.78 3.60 -3.91
C PHE A 48 2.40 3.30 -5.36
N ILE A 49 3.42 3.16 -6.20
CA ILE A 49 3.33 2.65 -7.57
C ILE A 49 4.14 1.36 -7.65
N GLY A 50 3.46 0.23 -7.85
CA GLY A 50 4.09 -1.08 -8.02
C GLY A 50 4.45 -1.37 -9.47
N GLN A 51 5.59 -2.03 -9.70
CA GLN A 51 6.07 -2.40 -11.04
C GLN A 51 5.14 -3.40 -11.77
N GLY A 52 4.62 -4.39 -11.03
CA GLY A 52 3.55 -5.28 -11.49
C GLY A 52 3.80 -6.04 -12.80
N GLY A 53 5.07 -6.32 -13.15
CA GLY A 53 5.44 -6.99 -14.40
C GLY A 53 5.06 -6.25 -15.68
N LYS A 54 4.67 -4.98 -15.58
CA LYS A 54 4.26 -4.16 -16.72
C LYS A 54 5.49 -3.62 -17.44
N ASN A 55 5.33 -3.35 -18.73
CA ASN A 55 6.33 -2.66 -19.57
C ASN A 55 5.76 -1.43 -20.31
N HIS A 56 4.50 -1.08 -20.06
CA HIS A 56 3.82 0.07 -20.66
C HIS A 56 2.76 0.64 -19.71
N LEU A 57 2.42 1.92 -19.91
CA LEU A 57 1.33 2.58 -19.18
C LEU A 57 -0.03 2.14 -19.73
N GLY A 58 -0.89 1.61 -18.87
CA GLY A 58 -2.27 1.29 -19.20
C GLY A 58 -3.23 2.43 -18.87
N LYS A 59 -4.48 2.30 -19.34
CA LYS A 59 -5.56 3.26 -19.01
C LYS A 59 -5.79 3.41 -17.50
N SER A 60 -5.60 2.34 -16.72
CA SER A 60 -5.73 2.37 -15.27
C SER A 60 -4.62 3.20 -14.61
N ASP A 61 -3.40 3.16 -15.14
CA ASP A 61 -2.26 3.93 -14.64
C ASP A 61 -2.48 5.44 -14.86
N ILE A 62 -2.91 5.82 -16.06
CA ILE A 62 -3.25 7.22 -16.37
C ILE A 62 -4.41 7.71 -15.52
N ALA A 63 -5.45 6.89 -15.33
CA ALA A 63 -6.59 7.23 -14.48
C ALA A 63 -6.19 7.39 -13.00
N LEU A 64 -5.24 6.59 -12.52
CA LEU A 64 -4.70 6.71 -11.17
C LEU A 64 -3.99 8.05 -10.98
N LEU A 65 -3.07 8.41 -11.89
CA LEU A 65 -2.34 9.68 -11.83
C LEU A 65 -3.26 10.90 -11.96
N ALA A 66 -4.27 10.82 -12.83
CA ALA A 66 -5.30 11.86 -12.94
C ALA A 66 -6.09 12.03 -11.63
N ARG A 67 -6.30 10.96 -10.87
CA ARG A 67 -6.98 11.02 -9.57
C ARG A 67 -6.14 11.64 -8.48
N TYR A 68 -4.83 11.38 -8.43
CA TYR A 68 -3.90 12.13 -7.56
C TYR A 68 -3.97 13.64 -7.85
N ALA A 69 -3.91 14.03 -9.13
CA ALA A 69 -4.00 15.42 -9.53
C ALA A 69 -5.35 16.05 -9.14
N GLN A 70 -6.45 15.30 -9.27
CA GLN A 70 -7.76 15.75 -8.84
C GLN A 70 -7.80 16.04 -7.33
N VAL A 71 -7.30 15.13 -6.49
CA VAL A 71 -7.26 15.36 -5.03
C VAL A 71 -6.38 16.56 -4.68
N GLN A 72 -5.20 16.68 -5.30
CA GLN A 72 -4.31 17.82 -5.12
C GLN A 72 -5.02 19.14 -5.45
N ASN A 73 -5.66 19.23 -6.61
CA ASN A 73 -6.36 20.43 -7.07
C ASN A 73 -7.53 20.81 -6.15
N GLU A 74 -8.29 19.85 -5.63
CA GLU A 74 -9.39 20.15 -4.70
C GLU A 74 -8.91 20.67 -3.35
N LEU A 75 -7.80 20.12 -2.86
CA LEU A 75 -7.15 20.58 -1.63
C LEU A 75 -6.55 21.97 -1.78
N LEU A 76 -5.88 22.25 -2.90
CA LEU A 76 -5.26 23.53 -3.19
C LEU A 76 -6.26 24.70 -3.16
N LYS A 77 -7.52 24.48 -3.54
CA LYS A 77 -8.57 25.51 -3.48
C LYS A 77 -8.83 26.05 -2.05
N ASN A 78 -8.50 25.28 -1.02
CA ASN A 78 -8.92 25.54 0.37
C ASN A 78 -7.76 25.53 1.36
N TYR A 79 -6.56 25.19 0.92
CA TYR A 79 -5.39 25.09 1.77
C TYR A 79 -4.30 26.06 1.29
N PRO A 80 -4.07 27.15 2.02
CA PRO A 80 -3.26 28.27 1.52
C PRO A 80 -1.76 27.97 1.41
N PHE A 81 -1.27 26.93 2.10
CA PHE A 81 0.15 26.58 2.12
C PHE A 81 0.57 25.57 1.04
N GLY A 82 -0.34 25.18 0.15
CA GLY A 82 -0.03 24.28 -0.96
C GLY A 82 -0.26 22.80 -0.64
N VAL A 83 -0.08 21.94 -1.65
CA VAL A 83 -0.26 20.49 -1.55
C VAL A 83 0.80 19.83 -2.42
N GLU A 84 1.55 18.90 -1.82
CA GLU A 84 2.60 18.14 -2.49
C GLU A 84 2.21 16.67 -2.56
N VAL A 85 2.41 16.07 -3.73
CA VAL A 85 2.15 14.64 -3.97
C VAL A 85 3.48 13.97 -4.24
N SER A 86 3.79 12.95 -3.46
CA SER A 86 4.98 12.11 -3.61
C SER A 86 4.57 10.68 -3.97
N LEU A 87 5.07 10.19 -5.10
CA LEU A 87 4.86 8.82 -5.54
C LEU A 87 6.10 7.99 -5.24
N ILE A 88 5.89 6.87 -4.54
CA ILE A 88 6.93 5.90 -4.17
C ILE A 88 6.90 4.78 -5.21
N GLY A 89 7.93 4.70 -6.04
CA GLY A 89 8.16 3.57 -6.93
C GLY A 89 8.64 2.36 -6.14
N ALA A 90 7.85 1.29 -6.07
CA ALA A 90 8.19 0.06 -5.35
C ALA A 90 9.08 -0.88 -6.18
N ASP A 91 10.21 -0.36 -6.65
CA ASP A 91 11.22 -1.06 -7.44
C ASP A 91 11.80 -2.27 -6.69
N ILE A 92 12.11 -2.09 -5.41
CA ILE A 92 12.63 -3.15 -4.55
C ILE A 92 11.65 -4.32 -4.42
N HIS A 93 10.33 -4.07 -4.43
CA HIS A 93 9.32 -5.15 -4.41
C HIS A 93 9.32 -5.91 -5.74
N GLY A 94 9.51 -5.22 -6.87
CA GLY A 94 9.65 -5.85 -8.18
C GLY A 94 10.88 -6.76 -8.24
N LEU A 95 12.05 -6.24 -7.84
CA LEU A 95 13.30 -6.99 -7.75
C LEU A 95 13.17 -8.24 -6.86
N SER A 96 12.49 -8.10 -5.71
CA SER A 96 12.29 -9.20 -4.77
C SER A 96 11.45 -10.35 -5.31
N ASN A 97 10.60 -10.06 -6.31
CA ASN A 97 9.76 -11.01 -7.02
C ASN A 97 10.37 -11.47 -8.36
N SER A 98 11.69 -11.24 -8.56
CA SER A 98 12.40 -11.55 -9.80
C SER A 98 11.76 -10.91 -11.04
N MET A 99 11.03 -9.80 -10.88
CA MET A 99 10.40 -9.13 -12.01
C MET A 99 11.47 -8.36 -12.79
N PRO A 100 11.63 -8.63 -14.10
CA PRO A 100 12.55 -7.86 -14.92
C PRO A 100 12.15 -6.39 -14.96
N ASP A 101 13.14 -5.52 -14.77
CA ASP A 101 12.95 -4.09 -14.97
C ASP A 101 12.82 -3.79 -16.47
N HIS A 102 11.61 -3.41 -16.86
CA HIS A 102 11.27 -3.03 -18.23
C HIS A 102 11.14 -1.50 -18.39
N GLY A 103 11.57 -0.72 -17.40
CA GLY A 103 11.43 0.74 -17.41
C GLY A 103 10.01 1.23 -17.16
N TYR A 104 9.09 0.38 -16.69
CA TYR A 104 7.71 0.80 -16.40
C TYR A 104 7.65 1.86 -15.29
N LEU A 105 8.49 1.72 -14.25
CA LEU A 105 8.57 2.74 -13.21
C LEU A 105 9.11 4.07 -13.75
N ASP A 106 10.03 4.05 -14.71
CA ASP A 106 10.49 5.27 -15.40
C ASP A 106 9.36 5.93 -16.20
N LEU A 107 8.53 5.14 -16.87
CA LEU A 107 7.35 5.65 -17.57
C LEU A 107 6.36 6.30 -16.58
N MET A 108 6.11 5.65 -15.44
CA MET A 108 5.26 6.19 -14.37
C MET A 108 5.86 7.46 -13.76
N GLN A 109 7.17 7.51 -13.56
CA GLN A 109 7.89 8.68 -13.08
C GLN A 109 7.75 9.85 -14.05
N ASN A 110 7.98 9.63 -15.34
CA ASN A 110 7.87 10.66 -16.37
C ASN A 110 6.45 11.24 -16.43
N GLU A 111 5.44 10.39 -16.46
CA GLU A 111 4.04 10.83 -16.48
C GLU A 111 3.64 11.53 -15.17
N GLY A 112 4.08 11.04 -14.01
CA GLY A 112 3.82 11.66 -12.70
C GLY A 112 4.51 13.03 -12.55
N THR A 113 5.78 13.12 -12.94
CA THR A 113 6.57 14.37 -12.88
C THR A 113 5.98 15.43 -13.81
N SER A 114 5.43 15.05 -14.98
CA SER A 114 4.74 15.99 -15.87
C SER A 114 3.50 16.63 -15.23
N LYS A 115 2.94 16.02 -14.17
CA LYS A 115 1.83 16.55 -13.36
C LYS A 115 2.30 17.30 -12.12
N GLY A 116 3.62 17.47 -11.94
CA GLY A 116 4.22 18.13 -10.78
C GLY A 116 4.28 17.26 -9.52
N PHE A 117 4.27 15.93 -9.66
CA PHE A 117 4.46 15.03 -8.52
C PHE A 117 5.94 14.80 -8.25
N ASN A 118 6.29 14.71 -6.97
CA ASN A 118 7.59 14.23 -6.54
C ASN A 118 7.66 12.70 -6.75
N TRP A 119 8.85 12.19 -7.07
CA TRP A 119 9.09 10.77 -7.25
C TRP A 119 10.25 10.33 -6.37
N VAL A 120 10.08 9.19 -5.70
CA VAL A 120 11.14 8.55 -4.93
C VAL A 120 11.10 7.04 -5.15
N LEU A 121 12.26 6.41 -5.31
CA LEU A 121 12.35 4.96 -5.36
C LEU A 121 12.40 4.39 -3.96
N LEU A 122 11.70 3.28 -3.73
CA LEU A 122 11.74 2.58 -2.45
C LEU A 122 13.16 2.09 -2.14
N SER A 123 13.92 1.68 -3.15
CA SER A 123 15.33 1.32 -2.99
C SER A 123 16.20 2.45 -2.44
N ASP A 124 15.93 3.70 -2.81
CA ASP A 124 16.68 4.84 -2.30
C ASP A 124 16.35 5.12 -0.84
N LEU A 125 15.08 4.95 -0.43
CA LEU A 125 14.68 5.02 0.98
C LEU A 125 15.35 3.92 1.81
N TYR A 126 15.44 2.70 1.28
CA TYR A 126 16.17 1.61 1.93
C TYR A 126 17.66 1.93 2.09
N LYS A 127 18.32 2.46 1.06
CA LYS A 127 19.73 2.90 1.13
C LYS A 127 19.92 3.99 2.17
N GLU A 128 19.05 5.01 2.19
CA GLU A 128 19.10 6.12 3.14
C GLU A 128 19.03 5.63 4.58
N LYS A 129 18.09 4.72 4.86
CA LYS A 129 17.89 4.13 6.19
C LYS A 129 18.82 2.96 6.51
N ARG A 130 19.71 2.59 5.58
CA ARG A 130 20.60 1.43 5.69
C ARG A 130 19.85 0.13 6.01
N LEU A 131 18.67 -0.01 5.42
CA LEU A 131 17.84 -1.20 5.58
C LEU A 131 18.24 -2.25 4.56
N ILE A 132 18.26 -3.50 5.00
CA ILE A 132 18.55 -4.66 4.17
C ILE A 132 17.26 -5.43 4.02
N LEU A 133 16.88 -5.74 2.78
CA LEU A 133 15.71 -6.56 2.53
C LEU A 133 15.86 -7.93 3.21
N PRO A 134 14.78 -8.47 3.81
CA PRO A 134 14.80 -9.84 4.27
C PRO A 134 15.11 -10.75 3.09
N THR A 135 15.81 -11.86 3.33
CA THR A 135 16.05 -12.85 2.27
C THR A 135 14.91 -13.88 2.21
N TRP A 136 14.69 -14.49 1.04
CA TRP A 136 13.74 -15.61 0.90
C TRP A 136 14.05 -16.75 1.87
N THR A 137 15.33 -17.05 2.10
CA THR A 137 15.77 -18.08 3.05
C THR A 137 15.41 -17.71 4.49
N GLU A 138 15.60 -16.45 4.89
CA GLU A 138 15.23 -15.96 6.21
C GLU A 138 13.71 -16.01 6.43
N ALA A 139 12.94 -15.52 5.46
CA ALA A 139 11.48 -15.58 5.51
C ALA A 139 10.96 -17.02 5.60
N SER A 140 11.56 -17.93 4.82
CA SER A 140 11.24 -19.37 4.87
C SER A 140 11.53 -19.95 6.25
N LYS A 141 12.70 -19.64 6.83
CA LYS A 141 13.07 -20.12 8.17
C LYS A 141 12.12 -19.61 9.25
N GLN A 142 11.71 -18.34 9.21
CA GLN A 142 10.77 -17.80 10.18
C GLN A 142 9.40 -18.45 10.05
N LEU A 143 8.89 -18.58 8.82
CA LEU A 143 7.59 -19.17 8.53
C LEU A 143 7.51 -20.66 8.90
N TYR A 144 8.44 -21.47 8.41
CA TYR A 144 8.38 -22.94 8.56
C TYR A 144 8.81 -23.41 9.95
N HIS A 145 9.70 -22.68 10.63
CA HIS A 145 10.09 -23.02 12.00
C HIS A 145 9.22 -22.28 13.04
N LYS A 146 8.18 -21.55 12.62
CA LYS A 146 7.24 -20.84 13.48
C LYS A 146 7.94 -19.94 14.51
N GLN A 147 8.91 -19.14 14.06
CA GLN A 147 9.81 -18.38 14.94
C GLN A 147 9.94 -16.92 14.50
N GLY A 148 10.17 -16.04 15.47
CA GLY A 148 10.38 -14.60 15.26
C GLY A 148 9.16 -13.76 15.62
N VAL A 149 9.41 -12.51 16.01
CA VAL A 149 8.35 -11.56 16.41
C VAL A 149 7.40 -11.31 15.24
N GLU A 150 7.94 -11.23 14.03
CA GLU A 150 7.19 -11.00 12.80
C GLU A 150 6.30 -12.20 12.44
N PHE A 151 6.74 -13.43 12.72
CA PHE A 151 5.88 -14.60 12.59
C PHE A 151 4.69 -14.53 13.55
N ASP A 152 4.92 -14.19 14.83
CA ASP A 152 3.84 -14.03 15.80
C ASP A 152 2.85 -12.95 15.39
N GLU A 153 3.33 -11.83 14.86
CA GLU A 153 2.48 -10.76 14.32
C GLU A 153 1.69 -11.19 13.09
N TRP A 154 2.32 -11.93 12.17
CA TRP A 154 1.61 -12.55 11.04
C TRP A 154 0.50 -13.50 11.50
N MET A 155 0.74 -14.28 12.55
CA MET A 155 -0.26 -15.20 13.12
C MET A 155 -1.43 -14.48 13.80
N ARG A 156 -1.27 -13.21 14.21
CA ARG A 156 -2.36 -12.37 14.75
C ARG A 156 -3.29 -11.81 13.67
N ILE A 157 -2.88 -11.83 12.38
CA ILE A 157 -3.75 -11.40 11.28
C ILE A 157 -4.92 -12.39 11.17
N PRO A 158 -6.19 -11.92 11.14
CA PRO A 158 -7.36 -12.79 11.00
C PRO A 158 -7.22 -13.77 9.83
N ASN A 159 -7.57 -15.05 10.04
CA ASN A 159 -7.38 -16.12 9.04
C ASN A 159 -7.99 -15.79 7.67
N GLN A 160 -9.15 -15.13 7.65
CA GLN A 160 -9.79 -14.71 6.39
C GLN A 160 -8.91 -13.73 5.61
N ILE A 161 -8.39 -12.70 6.29
CA ILE A 161 -7.55 -11.66 5.68
C ILE A 161 -6.22 -12.26 5.22
N ARG A 162 -5.64 -13.14 6.04
CA ARG A 162 -4.44 -13.88 5.68
C ARG A 162 -4.66 -14.74 4.43
N GLY A 163 -5.82 -15.40 4.33
CA GLY A 163 -6.21 -16.14 3.14
C GLY A 163 -6.32 -15.25 1.89
N ASP A 164 -6.83 -14.04 2.02
CA ASP A 164 -6.91 -13.08 0.90
C ASP A 164 -5.53 -12.56 0.49
N LEU A 165 -4.64 -12.30 1.46
CA LEU A 165 -3.22 -11.99 1.25
C LEU A 165 -2.51 -13.08 0.44
N ILE A 166 -2.67 -14.34 0.84
CA ILE A 166 -2.10 -15.53 0.17
C ILE A 166 -2.60 -15.60 -1.27
N LYS A 167 -3.91 -15.46 -1.49
CA LYS A 167 -4.52 -15.50 -2.83
C LYS A 167 -4.02 -14.35 -3.72
N GLN A 168 -3.86 -13.15 -3.17
CA GLN A 168 -3.33 -12.02 -3.93
C GLN A 168 -1.87 -12.25 -4.31
N ALA A 169 -1.03 -12.70 -3.37
CA ALA A 169 0.37 -13.02 -3.62
C ALA A 169 0.53 -14.11 -4.70
N GLY A 170 -0.30 -15.16 -4.68
CA GLY A 170 -0.32 -16.20 -5.71
C GLY A 170 -0.71 -15.66 -7.10
N ARG A 171 -1.60 -14.67 -7.19
CA ARG A 171 -1.98 -14.04 -8.48
C ARG A 171 -0.88 -13.17 -9.08
N HIS A 172 -0.03 -12.57 -8.25
CA HIS A 172 1.03 -11.67 -8.68
C HIS A 172 2.32 -12.37 -9.11
N ASN A 173 2.46 -13.68 -8.84
CA ASN A 173 3.67 -14.45 -9.15
C ASN A 173 3.67 -15.11 -10.55
N LYS A 174 2.80 -14.65 -11.47
CA LYS A 174 2.65 -15.25 -12.81
C LYS A 174 3.67 -14.75 -13.84
N SER A 175 4.95 -14.87 -13.51
CA SER A 175 6.02 -14.99 -14.50
C SER A 175 6.66 -16.37 -14.33
N ASP A 176 6.28 -17.30 -15.21
CA ASP A 176 7.00 -18.53 -15.59
C ASP A 176 7.21 -19.69 -14.60
N VAL A 177 6.54 -19.75 -13.45
CA VAL A 177 6.59 -20.96 -12.60
C VAL A 177 5.30 -21.79 -12.77
N SER A 178 5.48 -23.08 -13.10
CA SER A 178 4.42 -24.06 -13.33
C SER A 178 3.43 -24.18 -12.17
N ILE A 179 2.15 -24.29 -12.52
CA ILE A 179 0.93 -24.18 -11.70
C ILE A 179 0.76 -25.26 -10.60
N GLU A 180 1.71 -26.17 -10.40
CA GLU A 180 1.56 -27.31 -9.48
C GLU A 180 2.05 -27.07 -8.03
N ASP A 181 2.67 -25.94 -7.71
CA ASP A 181 3.19 -25.60 -6.36
C ASP A 181 2.44 -24.44 -5.63
N ASP A 182 1.19 -24.18 -6.03
CA ASP A 182 0.58 -22.82 -5.99
C ASP A 182 0.15 -22.28 -4.60
N GLU A 183 -0.15 -23.12 -3.59
CA GLU A 183 -0.57 -22.61 -2.26
C GLU A 183 0.59 -22.40 -1.27
N SER A 184 1.56 -23.32 -1.21
CA SER A 184 2.71 -23.23 -0.31
C SER A 184 3.60 -22.03 -0.64
N ASN A 185 3.77 -21.76 -1.94
CA ASN A 185 4.44 -20.54 -2.41
C ASN A 185 3.61 -19.30 -2.12
N GLY A 186 2.27 -19.36 -2.24
CA GLY A 186 1.39 -18.24 -1.89
C GLY A 186 1.54 -17.78 -0.44
N ILE A 187 1.69 -18.71 0.51
CA ILE A 187 1.91 -18.38 1.93
C ILE A 187 3.27 -17.72 2.12
N LEU A 188 4.33 -18.31 1.57
CA LEU A 188 5.66 -17.75 1.69
C LEU A 188 5.75 -16.36 1.04
N ASN A 189 5.19 -16.17 -0.14
CA ASN A 189 5.15 -14.88 -0.84
C ASN A 189 4.39 -13.82 -0.03
N ALA A 190 3.23 -14.18 0.53
CA ALA A 190 2.43 -13.27 1.33
C ALA A 190 3.13 -12.90 2.64
N PHE A 191 3.77 -13.88 3.30
CA PHE A 191 4.57 -13.63 4.50
C PHE A 191 5.79 -12.77 4.19
N TYR A 192 6.48 -13.03 3.08
CA TYR A 192 7.63 -12.25 2.64
C TYR A 192 7.25 -10.79 2.34
N TYR A 193 6.11 -10.58 1.65
CA TYR A 193 5.55 -9.25 1.45
C TYR A 193 5.22 -8.56 2.78
N PHE A 194 4.62 -9.29 3.72
CA PHE A 194 4.38 -8.77 5.08
C PHE A 194 5.70 -8.36 5.75
N LEU A 195 6.76 -9.17 5.71
CA LEU A 195 8.07 -8.82 6.29
C LEU A 195 8.65 -7.53 5.68
N MET A 196 8.64 -7.39 4.36
CA MET A 196 9.09 -6.15 3.70
C MET A 196 8.30 -4.93 4.18
N ARG A 197 6.98 -5.08 4.29
CA ARG A 197 6.10 -4.02 4.78
C ARG A 197 6.32 -3.66 6.26
N LYS A 198 6.65 -4.64 7.10
CA LYS A 198 7.01 -4.39 8.50
C LYS A 198 8.36 -3.72 8.64
N LEU A 199 9.33 -4.09 7.81
CA LEU A 199 10.63 -3.41 7.76
C LEU A 199 10.47 -1.94 7.35
N GLU A 200 9.57 -1.67 6.40
CA GLU A 200 9.21 -0.34 5.91
C GLU A 200 8.63 0.59 6.99
N ASP A 201 8.12 0.07 8.11
CA ASP A 201 7.70 0.90 9.26
C ASP A 201 8.85 1.79 9.76
N GLN A 202 10.11 1.32 9.64
CA GLN A 202 11.31 2.08 10.01
C GLN A 202 11.57 3.29 9.09
N ILE A 203 10.97 3.31 7.91
CA ILE A 203 11.04 4.43 6.95
C ILE A 203 9.84 5.36 7.19
N PHE A 204 8.62 4.81 7.19
CA PHE A 204 7.42 5.63 7.10
C PHE A 204 6.99 6.23 8.42
N ILE A 205 7.18 5.54 9.55
CA ILE A 205 6.74 6.05 10.86
C ILE A 205 7.54 7.29 11.27
N PRO A 206 8.87 7.39 11.09
CA PRO A 206 9.60 8.59 11.47
C PRO A 206 9.36 9.77 10.53
N ASP A 207 9.50 9.57 9.22
CA ASP A 207 9.59 10.69 8.27
C ASP A 207 8.25 11.03 7.60
N TRP A 208 7.31 10.07 7.56
CA TRP A 208 6.06 10.21 6.82
C TRP A 208 4.81 10.15 7.70
N ARG A 209 4.97 10.24 9.03
CA ARG A 209 3.85 10.16 10.00
C ARG A 209 2.72 11.16 9.76
N ASP A 210 3.08 12.32 9.21
CA ASP A 210 2.16 13.43 8.98
C ASP A 210 1.72 13.55 7.52
N PHE A 211 2.03 12.54 6.70
CA PHE A 211 1.54 12.45 5.34
C PHE A 211 0.15 11.82 5.33
N LEU A 212 -0.61 12.14 4.28
CA LEU A 212 -1.81 11.41 3.93
C LEU A 212 -1.44 10.35 2.89
N PHE A 213 -1.42 9.08 3.29
CA PHE A 213 -1.12 7.98 2.37
C PHE A 213 -2.36 7.57 1.61
N ILE A 214 -2.28 7.61 0.29
CA ILE A 214 -3.30 7.07 -0.59
C ILE A 214 -2.91 5.66 -1.00
N ILE A 215 -3.80 4.73 -0.66
CA ILE A 215 -3.64 3.31 -0.88
C ILE A 215 -4.65 2.89 -1.95
N ASN A 216 -4.12 2.55 -3.12
CA ASN A 216 -4.90 1.98 -4.21
C ASN A 216 -5.02 0.46 -4.03
N GLY A 217 -5.95 0.02 -3.19
CA GLY A 217 -6.10 -1.38 -2.81
C GLY A 217 -7.23 -1.57 -1.79
N SER A 218 -7.43 -2.83 -1.36
CA SER A 218 -8.43 -3.14 -0.34
C SER A 218 -8.02 -2.60 1.03
N ARG A 219 -8.98 -2.00 1.74
CA ARG A 219 -8.79 -1.48 3.09
C ARG A 219 -8.30 -2.56 4.05
N GLU A 220 -8.95 -3.72 4.02
CA GLU A 220 -8.65 -4.85 4.90
C GLU A 220 -7.20 -5.30 4.74
N LEU A 221 -6.70 -5.39 3.51
CA LEU A 221 -5.29 -5.70 3.25
C LEU A 221 -4.35 -4.64 3.84
N ALA A 222 -4.69 -3.37 3.62
CA ALA A 222 -3.85 -2.26 4.00
C ALA A 222 -3.78 -2.06 5.52
N GLU A 223 -4.87 -2.30 6.23
CA GLU A 223 -4.92 -2.26 7.70
C GLU A 223 -3.96 -3.27 8.36
N HIS A 224 -3.55 -4.31 7.63
CA HIS A 224 -2.62 -5.33 8.11
C HIS A 224 -1.23 -5.31 7.46
N THR A 225 -0.99 -4.41 6.50
CA THR A 225 0.28 -4.33 5.76
C THR A 225 0.88 -2.92 5.70
N PHE A 226 0.21 -1.90 6.23
CA PHE A 226 0.76 -0.56 6.36
C PHE A 226 0.79 -0.11 7.83
N PRO A 227 1.70 0.80 8.20
CA PRO A 227 1.74 1.34 9.56
C PRO A 227 0.45 2.09 9.91
N GLN A 228 -0.25 1.60 10.94
CA GLN A 228 -1.54 2.14 11.38
C GLN A 228 -1.43 3.51 12.08
N SER A 229 -0.21 3.96 12.40
CA SER A 229 0.05 5.28 12.96
C SER A 229 0.01 6.43 11.94
N ILE A 230 -0.10 6.10 10.65
CA ILE A 230 -0.13 7.03 9.52
C ILE A 230 -1.58 7.17 9.01
N ALA A 231 -1.95 8.37 8.54
CA ALA A 231 -3.26 8.61 7.97
C ALA A 231 -3.39 7.90 6.61
N GLN A 232 -4.32 6.96 6.48
CA GLN A 232 -4.51 6.14 5.28
C GLN A 232 -5.86 6.42 4.60
N MET A 233 -5.80 6.67 3.30
CA MET A 233 -6.90 6.92 2.38
C MET A 233 -7.03 5.74 1.44
N TYR A 234 -8.17 5.05 1.44
CA TYR A 234 -8.36 3.86 0.60
C TYR A 234 -9.12 4.19 -0.68
N TRP A 235 -8.50 3.89 -1.82
CA TRP A 235 -9.16 3.89 -3.12
C TRP A 235 -9.49 2.47 -3.55
N TYR A 236 -10.78 2.18 -3.60
CA TYR A 236 -11.32 0.94 -4.14
C TYR A 236 -11.72 1.16 -5.61
N ASP A 237 -11.02 0.55 -6.58
CA ASP A 237 -11.62 0.36 -7.91
C ASP A 237 -12.58 -0.82 -7.85
N THR A 238 -13.87 -0.51 -7.71
CA THR A 238 -14.97 -1.49 -7.69
C THR A 238 -15.08 -2.33 -8.97
N ARG A 239 -14.24 -2.10 -10.00
CA ARG A 239 -14.27 -2.83 -11.28
C ARG A 239 -13.30 -4.01 -11.37
N HIS A 240 -12.29 -4.12 -10.49
CA HIS A 240 -11.26 -5.17 -10.57
C HIS A 240 -11.42 -6.30 -9.54
N HIS A 241 -12.37 -6.17 -8.62
CA HIS A 241 -12.75 -7.24 -7.70
C HIS A 241 -14.21 -7.59 -7.95
N GLY A 242 -14.42 -8.62 -8.78
CA GLY A 242 -15.73 -9.18 -9.01
C GLY A 242 -16.44 -9.50 -7.69
N GLY A 243 -17.66 -8.99 -7.55
CA GLY A 243 -18.75 -9.79 -7.01
C GLY A 243 -18.81 -10.07 -5.51
N HIS A 244 -18.23 -9.26 -4.62
CA HIS A 244 -18.51 -9.41 -3.17
C HIS A 244 -19.22 -8.20 -2.57
N LYS A 245 -20.47 -8.00 -3.01
CA LYS A 245 -21.55 -7.69 -2.07
C LYS A 245 -22.54 -8.86 -2.10
N SER A 246 -22.66 -9.52 -0.95
CA SER A 246 -23.75 -10.40 -0.54
C SER A 246 -24.10 -11.59 -1.44
N ARG A 247 -23.72 -12.80 -1.00
CA ARG A 247 -24.63 -13.93 -0.74
C ARG A 247 -23.78 -15.19 -0.58
N GLU A 248 -24.10 -15.97 0.46
CA GLU A 248 -23.55 -17.29 0.70
C GLU A 248 -22.06 -17.31 1.11
N LEU A 249 -21.84 -17.08 2.41
CA LEU A 249 -20.82 -17.82 3.17
C LEU A 249 -21.19 -19.31 3.09
N ASN A 250 -20.97 -19.91 1.92
CA ASN A 250 -21.23 -21.30 1.68
C ASN A 250 -20.08 -22.09 2.31
N ARG A 251 -20.41 -22.64 3.47
CA ARG A 251 -19.88 -23.85 4.11
C ARG A 251 -19.02 -24.69 3.15
N ASN A 252 -17.73 -24.40 3.12
CA ASN A 252 -16.63 -25.31 2.78
C ASN A 252 -15.35 -24.58 3.17
N MET A 253 -15.18 -24.39 4.48
CA MET A 253 -13.85 -24.11 5.02
C MET A 253 -12.99 -25.32 4.69
N ILE A 254 -12.07 -25.14 3.75
CA ILE A 254 -10.89 -26.00 3.62
C ILE A 254 -10.22 -25.92 4.99
N LEU A 255 -10.36 -27.00 5.76
CA LEU A 255 -9.60 -27.18 6.99
C LEU A 255 -8.12 -27.11 6.63
N PRO A 256 -7.27 -26.53 7.48
CA PRO A 256 -5.84 -26.49 7.21
C PRO A 256 -5.31 -27.92 6.96
N PRO A 257 -4.25 -28.07 6.14
CA PRO A 257 -3.65 -29.37 5.84
C PRO A 257 -3.37 -30.16 7.13
N PRO A 258 -3.40 -31.51 7.08
CA PRO A 258 -3.34 -32.35 8.28
C PRO A 258 -2.12 -32.11 9.19
N TRP A 259 -1.02 -31.57 8.65
CA TRP A 259 0.19 -31.23 9.41
C TRP A 259 0.15 -29.86 10.12
N PHE A 260 -1.01 -29.19 10.15
CA PHE A 260 -1.25 -27.92 10.85
C PHE A 260 -2.07 -28.06 12.14
N ARG A 261 -2.27 -29.30 12.61
CA ARG A 261 -2.86 -29.58 13.92
C ARG A 261 -1.79 -30.24 14.76
N ASP A 262 -1.38 -29.56 15.83
CA ASP A 262 -0.45 -30.12 16.80
C ASP A 262 -1.17 -31.21 17.59
N ASP A 263 -0.96 -32.47 17.18
CA ASP A 263 -0.70 -33.64 18.04
C ASP A 263 0.67 -34.22 17.61
#